data_AF-R7FGY6-F1
#
_entry.id   AF-R7FGY6-F1
#
_cell.length_a   1.000
_cell.length_b   1.000
_cell.length_c   1.000
_cell.angle_alpha   90.00
_cell.angle_beta   90.00
_cell.angle_gamma   90.00
#
_symmetry.space_group_name_H-M   'P 1'
#
loop_
_entity.id
_entity.type
_entity.pdbx_description
1 polymer ?
#
loop_
_entity_poly.entity_id
_entity_poly.type
_entity_poly.pdbx_seq_one_letter_code
_entity_poly.pdbx_strand_id
1 'polypeptide(L)'
;MKNKISQERKKYLKKVKRKKLLVIATQLIILIGFLVIWEALANAKIIDSFITSQPSRIWSTFTHLTSNDLLKHVKVTVYETIVGFGLGTLMGVAIAIILWWSKFLAKVSEPFLVVLNSLPKVALGPIIIIWVRIRHASNHNDGNFNFLNSYCTRNAKWISKNRQRNNQNGKNF
;
A
#
# COMPACT_ATOMS: atom_id res chain seq x y z
N MET A 1 16.10 -40.02 48.68
CA MET A 1 16.00 -38.54 48.78
C MET A 1 14.91 -38.06 47.82
N LYS A 2 13.68 -37.84 48.30
CA LYS A 2 12.51 -37.51 47.46
C LYS A 2 12.39 -36.00 47.27
N ASN A 3 12.62 -35.59 46.04
CA ASN A 3 12.67 -34.24 45.47
C ASN A 3 11.58 -33.27 46.01
N LYS A 4 11.93 -32.38 46.95
CA LYS A 4 11.05 -31.31 47.49
C LYS A 4 10.89 -30.09 46.55
N ILE A 5 11.35 -30.15 45.30
CA ILE A 5 11.35 -29.02 44.35
C ILE A 5 9.96 -28.75 43.71
N SER A 6 8.91 -29.53 44.00
CA SER A 6 7.73 -29.57 43.12
C SER A 6 6.59 -28.56 43.42
N GLN A 7 6.43 -28.05 44.65
CA GLN A 7 5.20 -27.32 45.02
C GLN A 7 5.27 -25.80 44.77
N GLU A 8 6.41 -25.18 45.08
CA GLU A 8 6.58 -23.73 44.85
C GLU A 8 6.67 -23.39 43.36
N ARG A 9 7.34 -24.25 42.58
CA ARG A 9 7.43 -24.12 41.12
C ARG A 9 6.05 -24.22 40.45
N LYS A 10 5.16 -25.10 40.93
CA LYS A 10 3.77 -25.21 40.44
C LYS A 10 2.96 -23.95 40.76
N LYS A 11 3.13 -23.35 41.94
CA LYS A 11 2.49 -22.07 42.30
C LYS A 11 3.02 -20.91 41.45
N TYR A 12 4.33 -20.88 41.15
CA TYR A 12 4.93 -19.88 40.26
C TYR A 12 4.40 -19.99 38.82
N LEU A 13 4.37 -21.21 38.26
CA LEU A 13 3.86 -21.46 36.90
C LEU A 13 2.37 -21.09 36.74
N LYS A 14 1.53 -21.30 37.77
CA LYS A 14 0.12 -20.86 37.77
C LYS A 14 -0.01 -19.33 37.74
N LYS A 15 0.85 -18.59 38.47
CA LYS A 15 0.87 -17.12 38.43
C LYS A 15 1.29 -16.59 37.05
N VAL A 16 2.29 -17.21 36.42
CA VAL A 16 2.76 -16.81 35.08
C VAL A 16 1.69 -17.10 34.01
N LYS A 17 1.02 -18.26 34.05
CA LYS A 17 -0.07 -18.58 33.11
C LYS A 17 -1.27 -17.64 33.28
N ARG A 18 -1.65 -17.30 34.50
CA ARG A 18 -2.73 -16.32 34.77
C ARG A 18 -2.41 -14.92 34.25
N LYS A 19 -1.16 -14.46 34.42
CA LYS A 19 -0.71 -13.19 33.85
C LYS A 19 -0.79 -13.18 32.31
N LYS A 20 -0.35 -14.26 31.64
CA LYS A 20 -0.49 -14.37 30.17
C LYS A 20 -1.95 -14.37 29.71
N LEU A 21 -2.83 -15.09 30.41
CA LEU A 21 -4.27 -15.10 30.12
C LEU A 21 -4.92 -13.72 30.32
N LEU A 22 -4.55 -13.01 31.40
CA LEU A 22 -5.00 -11.64 31.62
C LEU A 22 -4.50 -10.70 30.52
N VAL A 23 -3.23 -10.81 30.10
CA VAL A 23 -2.69 -10.01 28.98
C VAL A 23 -3.45 -10.26 27.68
N ILE A 24 -3.73 -11.53 27.35
CA ILE A 24 -4.51 -11.88 26.14
C ILE A 24 -5.95 -11.37 26.25
N ALA A 25 -6.58 -11.50 27.43
CA ALA A 25 -7.92 -10.98 27.66
C ALA A 25 -7.96 -9.45 27.52
N THR A 26 -6.98 -8.73 28.06
CA THR A 26 -6.86 -7.28 27.90
C THR A 26 -6.62 -6.89 26.43
N GLN A 27 -5.77 -7.62 25.70
CA GLN A 27 -5.57 -7.40 24.26
C GLN A 27 -6.86 -7.60 23.46
N LEU A 28 -7.62 -8.67 23.76
CA LEU A 28 -8.92 -8.93 23.14
C LEU A 28 -9.95 -7.84 23.49
N ILE A 29 -10.00 -7.38 24.73
CA ILE A 29 -10.90 -6.29 25.15
C ILE A 29 -10.56 -4.98 24.44
N ILE A 30 -9.27 -4.65 24.31
CA ILE A 30 -8.82 -3.47 23.57
C ILE A 30 -9.20 -3.60 22.09
N LEU A 31 -8.99 -4.77 21.49
CA LEU A 31 -9.32 -5.01 20.09
C LEU A 31 -10.84 -4.94 19.84
N ILE A 32 -11.64 -5.57 20.69
CA ILE A 32 -13.11 -5.51 20.61
C ILE A 32 -13.60 -4.09 20.86
N GLY A 33 -13.06 -3.40 21.87
CA GLY A 33 -13.39 -2.01 22.16
C GLY A 33 -13.07 -1.08 20.99
N PHE A 34 -11.90 -1.27 20.37
CA PHE A 34 -11.51 -0.54 19.16
C PHE A 34 -12.50 -0.80 18.01
N LEU A 35 -12.89 -2.05 17.76
CA LEU A 35 -13.88 -2.40 16.74
C LEU A 35 -15.25 -1.78 17.01
N VAL A 36 -15.72 -1.79 18.26
CA VAL A 36 -17.01 -1.20 18.65
C VAL A 36 -16.99 0.32 18.52
N ILE A 37 -15.91 0.97 18.97
CA ILE A 37 -15.71 2.42 18.81
C ILE A 37 -15.66 2.77 17.32
N TRP A 38 -14.91 2.00 16.53
CA TRP A 38 -14.82 2.16 15.08
C TRP A 38 -16.18 2.04 14.40
N GLU A 39 -16.99 1.05 14.79
CA GLU A 39 -18.34 0.85 14.25
C GLU A 39 -19.31 1.96 14.68
N ALA A 40 -19.21 2.45 15.92
CA ALA A 40 -20.00 3.58 16.40
C ALA A 40 -19.65 4.88 15.65
N LEU A 41 -18.35 5.14 15.43
CA LEU A 41 -17.86 6.28 14.64
C LEU A 41 -18.27 6.18 13.15
N ALA A 42 -18.22 4.98 12.58
CA ALA A 42 -18.64 4.74 11.20
C ALA A 42 -20.16 4.89 11.00
N ASN A 43 -20.97 4.58 12.02
CA ASN A 43 -22.42 4.82 12.03
C ASN A 43 -22.77 6.29 12.26
N ALA A 44 -21.95 7.03 13.03
CA ALA A 44 -22.18 8.44 13.34
C ALA A 44 -21.99 9.41 12.15
N LYS A 45 -21.54 8.93 10.98
CA LYS A 45 -21.49 9.70 9.71
C LYS A 45 -20.66 11.00 9.75
N ILE A 46 -19.76 11.14 10.73
CA ILE A 46 -18.88 12.32 10.89
C ILE A 46 -17.66 12.23 9.94
N ILE A 47 -17.36 11.05 9.38
CA ILE A 47 -16.23 10.80 8.47
C ILE A 47 -16.78 10.26 7.15
N ASP A 48 -16.33 10.84 6.03
CA ASP A 48 -16.68 10.46 4.66
C ASP A 48 -16.63 8.94 4.49
N SER A 49 -17.78 8.32 4.18
CA SER A 49 -17.98 6.87 4.05
C SER A 49 -17.19 6.22 2.91
N PHE A 50 -16.26 6.95 2.30
CA PHE A 50 -15.39 6.50 1.21
C PHE A 50 -14.05 5.92 1.71
N ILE A 51 -13.58 6.29 2.91
CA ILE A 51 -12.28 5.81 3.44
C ILE A 51 -12.46 4.71 4.50
N THR A 52 -13.53 4.76 5.30
CA THR A 52 -13.80 3.78 6.36
C THR A 52 -14.92 2.85 5.95
N SER A 53 -14.57 1.79 5.22
CA SER A 53 -15.47 0.68 4.88
C SER A 53 -16.17 0.17 6.15
N GLN A 54 -17.48 0.42 6.26
CA GLN A 54 -18.31 -0.07 7.35
C GLN A 54 -18.26 -1.62 7.38
N PRO A 55 -17.85 -2.24 8.50
CA PRO A 55 -17.76 -3.71 8.63
C PRO A 55 -19.11 -4.41 8.44
N SER A 56 -20.21 -3.77 8.82
CA SER A 56 -21.58 -4.25 8.60
C SER A 56 -21.94 -4.33 7.10
N ARG A 57 -21.50 -3.35 6.32
CA ARG A 57 -21.71 -3.31 4.86
C ARG A 57 -20.85 -4.35 4.17
N ILE A 58 -19.62 -4.57 4.63
CA ILE A 58 -18.75 -5.67 4.16
C ILE A 58 -19.46 -7.02 4.29
N TRP A 59 -20.13 -7.32 5.41
CA TRP A 59 -20.83 -8.59 5.58
C TRP A 59 -22.04 -8.76 4.64
N SER A 60 -22.87 -7.71 4.49
CA SER A 60 -24.02 -7.72 3.57
C SER A 60 -23.60 -7.76 2.09
N THR A 61 -22.44 -7.19 1.78
CA THR A 61 -21.90 -7.12 0.42
C THR A 61 -21.11 -8.39 0.09
N PHE A 62 -20.52 -9.08 1.08
CA PHE A 62 -19.85 -10.37 0.91
C PHE A 62 -20.81 -11.48 0.46
N THR A 63 -22.02 -11.53 1.05
CA THR A 63 -23.05 -12.51 0.67
C THR A 63 -23.66 -12.22 -0.71
N HIS A 64 -23.71 -10.96 -1.13
CA HIS A 64 -24.31 -10.55 -2.42
C HIS A 64 -23.31 -10.49 -3.60
N LEU A 65 -22.00 -10.36 -3.34
CA LEU A 65 -20.95 -10.25 -4.38
C LEU A 65 -20.21 -11.56 -4.69
N THR A 66 -20.47 -12.64 -3.94
CA THR A 66 -19.90 -13.96 -4.24
C THR A 66 -20.31 -14.46 -5.64
N SER A 67 -21.39 -13.92 -6.21
CA SER A 67 -21.99 -14.45 -7.43
C SER A 67 -21.31 -14.06 -8.75
N ASN A 68 -20.54 -12.96 -8.92
CA ASN A 68 -20.04 -12.64 -10.28
C ASN A 68 -18.66 -12.00 -10.49
N ASP A 69 -18.01 -11.28 -9.55
CA ASP A 69 -16.74 -10.58 -9.91
C ASP A 69 -15.65 -10.51 -8.84
N LEU A 70 -15.96 -10.66 -7.55
CA LEU A 70 -14.93 -10.60 -6.51
C LEU A 70 -13.88 -11.71 -6.63
N LEU A 71 -14.32 -12.96 -6.85
CA LEU A 71 -13.41 -14.08 -7.02
C LEU A 71 -12.54 -13.91 -8.27
N LYS A 72 -13.05 -13.24 -9.31
CA LYS A 72 -12.28 -12.95 -10.52
C LYS A 72 -11.22 -11.88 -10.26
N HIS A 73 -11.56 -10.77 -9.61
CA HIS A 73 -10.60 -9.73 -9.24
C HIS A 73 -9.52 -10.24 -8.28
N VAL A 74 -9.92 -11.02 -7.27
CA VAL A 74 -8.97 -11.65 -6.33
C VAL A 74 -8.04 -12.61 -7.06
N LYS A 75 -8.58 -13.47 -7.94
CA LYS A 75 -7.76 -14.39 -8.74
C LYS A 75 -6.77 -13.65 -9.64
N VAL A 76 -7.18 -12.55 -10.28
CA VAL A 76 -6.30 -11.74 -11.14
C VAL A 76 -5.17 -11.13 -10.31
N THR A 77 -5.46 -10.46 -9.20
CA THR A 77 -4.43 -9.87 -8.33
C THR A 77 -3.47 -10.93 -7.78
N VAL A 78 -3.99 -12.09 -7.37
CA VAL A 78 -3.15 -13.19 -6.87
C VAL A 78 -2.29 -13.76 -7.98
N TYR A 79 -2.85 -13.97 -9.18
CA TYR A 79 -2.11 -14.47 -10.33
C TYR A 79 -1.00 -13.50 -10.74
N GLU A 80 -1.30 -12.21 -10.89
CA GLU A 80 -0.32 -11.16 -11.19
C GLU A 80 0.77 -11.09 -10.12
N THR A 81 0.40 -11.20 -8.84
CA THR A 81 1.37 -11.22 -7.73
C THR A 81 2.27 -12.44 -7.83
N ILE A 82 1.74 -13.64 -8.08
CA ILE A 82 2.53 -14.87 -8.19
C ILE A 82 3.49 -14.79 -9.37
N VAL A 83 3.02 -14.34 -10.53
CA VAL A 83 3.85 -14.21 -11.74
C VAL A 83 4.93 -13.16 -11.54
N GLY A 84 4.57 -11.97 -11.05
CA GLY A 84 5.52 -10.89 -10.79
C GLY A 84 6.54 -11.25 -9.70
N PHE A 85 6.07 -11.89 -8.62
CA PHE A 85 6.94 -12.38 -7.55
C PHE A 85 7.87 -13.48 -8.03
N GLY A 86 7.37 -14.45 -8.81
CA GLY A 86 8.16 -15.54 -9.34
C GLY A 86 9.28 -15.04 -10.26
N LEU A 87 8.92 -14.22 -11.26
CA LEU A 87 9.91 -13.63 -12.17
C LEU A 87 10.90 -12.71 -11.45
N GLY A 88 10.41 -11.86 -10.54
CA GLY A 88 11.24 -10.96 -9.75
C GLY A 88 12.22 -11.71 -8.83
N THR A 89 11.77 -12.79 -8.19
CA THR A 89 12.61 -13.63 -7.33
C THR A 89 13.68 -14.34 -8.15
N LEU A 90 13.32 -14.94 -9.29
CA LEU A 90 14.28 -15.63 -10.16
C LEU A 90 15.37 -14.67 -10.66
N MET A 91 14.99 -13.49 -11.17
CA MET A 91 15.96 -12.48 -11.61
C MET A 91 16.81 -11.95 -10.45
N GLY A 92 16.19 -11.66 -9.30
CA GLY A 92 16.89 -11.15 -8.13
C GLY A 92 17.91 -12.15 -7.58
N VAL A 93 17.54 -13.43 -7.50
CA VAL A 93 18.45 -14.51 -7.09
C VAL A 93 19.58 -14.70 -8.09
N ALA A 94 19.30 -14.67 -9.39
CA ALA A 94 20.34 -14.77 -10.41
C ALA A 94 21.37 -13.62 -10.28
N ILE A 95 20.90 -12.39 -10.12
CA ILE A 95 21.76 -11.21 -9.88
C ILE A 95 22.56 -11.38 -8.59
N ALA A 96 21.92 -11.81 -7.49
CA ALA A 96 22.59 -12.03 -6.22
C ALA A 96 23.72 -13.08 -6.32
N ILE A 97 23.51 -14.18 -7.05
CA ILE A 97 24.53 -15.20 -7.29
C ILE A 97 25.71 -14.63 -8.09
N ILE A 98 25.45 -13.83 -9.14
CA ILE A 98 26.50 -13.19 -9.94
C ILE A 98 27.33 -12.23 -9.08
N LEU A 99 26.68 -11.41 -8.25
CA LEU A 99 27.37 -10.51 -7.31
C LEU A 99 28.18 -11.30 -6.28
N TRP A 100 27.67 -12.43 -5.81
CA TRP A 100 28.36 -13.28 -4.85
C TRP A 100 29.65 -13.88 -5.43
N TRP A 101 29.65 -14.25 -6.71
CA TRP A 101 30.80 -14.90 -7.33
C TRP A 101 31.96 -13.95 -7.62
N SER A 102 31.70 -12.65 -7.75
CA SER A 102 32.72 -11.64 -8.06
C SER A 102 32.88 -10.61 -6.93
N LYS A 103 34.03 -10.68 -6.24
CA LYS A 103 34.41 -9.72 -5.19
C LYS A 103 34.48 -8.28 -5.69
N PHE A 104 34.79 -8.07 -6.98
CA PHE A 104 34.80 -6.74 -7.60
C PHE A 104 33.39 -6.19 -7.79
N LEU A 105 32.46 -6.97 -8.37
CA LEU A 105 31.07 -6.55 -8.56
C LEU A 105 30.36 -6.30 -7.23
N ALA A 106 30.62 -7.14 -6.22
CA ALA A 106 30.07 -6.94 -4.88
C ALA A 106 30.48 -5.58 -4.31
N LYS A 107 31.77 -5.24 -4.38
CA LYS A 107 32.31 -3.98 -3.83
C LYS A 107 31.85 -2.74 -4.59
N VAL A 108 31.65 -2.85 -5.90
CA VAL A 108 31.08 -1.76 -6.73
C VAL A 108 29.57 -1.60 -6.46
N SER A 109 28.85 -2.70 -6.25
CA SER A 109 27.39 -2.69 -6.08
C SER A 109 26.94 -2.33 -4.66
N GLU A 110 27.79 -2.52 -3.65
CA GLU A 110 27.54 -2.17 -2.24
C GLU A 110 26.83 -0.81 -2.04
N PRO A 111 27.37 0.34 -2.52
CA PRO A 111 26.70 1.63 -2.33
C PRO A 111 25.34 1.70 -3.03
N PHE A 112 25.18 1.07 -4.19
CA PHE A 112 23.90 1.05 -4.92
C PHE A 112 22.85 0.20 -4.20
N LEU A 113 23.24 -0.94 -3.63
CA LEU A 113 22.35 -1.80 -2.86
C LEU A 113 21.83 -1.10 -1.60
N VAL A 114 22.68 -0.32 -0.94
CA VAL A 114 22.29 0.49 0.24
C VAL A 114 21.30 1.59 -0.15
N VAL A 115 21.53 2.28 -1.27
CA VAL A 115 20.59 3.28 -1.79
C VAL A 115 19.26 2.63 -2.17
N LEU A 116 19.29 1.50 -2.88
CA LEU A 116 18.10 0.74 -3.26
C LEU A 116 17.27 0.29 -2.04
N ASN A 117 17.93 -0.10 -0.95
CA ASN A 117 17.24 -0.46 0.30
C ASN A 117 16.59 0.76 0.98
N SER A 118 17.20 1.93 0.85
CA SER A 118 16.72 3.19 1.42
C SER A 118 15.62 3.84 0.57
N LEU A 119 15.43 3.41 -0.68
CA LEU A 119 14.39 3.94 -1.55
C LEU A 119 13.00 3.54 -1.03
N PRO A 120 12.08 4.52 -0.86
CA PRO A 120 10.72 4.21 -0.47
C PRO A 120 10.03 3.48 -1.63
N LYS A 121 9.60 2.24 -1.39
CA LYS A 121 8.90 1.41 -2.38
C LYS A 121 7.68 2.11 -3.00
N VAL A 122 7.06 3.04 -2.27
CA VAL A 122 5.89 3.82 -2.72
C VAL A 122 6.21 4.77 -3.88
N ALA A 123 7.46 5.23 -4.00
CA ALA A 123 7.88 6.14 -5.08
C ALA A 123 8.06 5.41 -6.43
N LEU A 124 8.27 4.09 -6.41
CA LEU A 124 8.46 3.29 -7.62
C LEU A 124 7.15 3.11 -8.40
N GLY A 125 6.00 3.10 -7.73
CA GLY A 125 4.69 2.92 -8.36
C GLY A 125 4.44 3.91 -9.51
N PRO A 126 4.48 5.24 -9.27
CA PRO A 126 4.30 6.24 -10.32
C PRO A 126 5.30 6.14 -11.48
N ILE A 127 6.56 5.82 -11.18
CA ILE A 127 7.63 5.72 -12.19
C ILE A 127 7.36 4.55 -13.13
N ILE A 128 6.98 3.38 -12.59
CA ILE A 128 6.63 2.20 -13.38
C ILE A 128 5.42 2.49 -14.26
N ILE A 129 4.39 3.17 -13.73
CA ILE A 129 3.19 3.54 -14.51
C ILE A 129 3.54 4.45 -15.69
N ILE A 130 4.38 5.46 -15.47
CA ILE A 130 4.83 6.37 -16.54
C ILE A 130 5.63 5.60 -17.59
N TRP A 131 6.57 4.76 -17.16
CA TRP A 131 7.43 4.01 -18.07
C TRP A 131 6.66 3.01 -18.93
N VAL A 132 5.75 2.23 -18.32
CA VAL A 132 4.87 1.29 -19.05
C VAL A 132 4.00 2.05 -20.04
N ARG A 133 3.46 3.20 -19.64
CA ARG A 133 2.63 4.04 -20.52
C ARG A 133 3.41 4.61 -21.70
N ILE A 134 4.65 5.09 -21.49
CA ILE A 134 5.51 5.58 -22.57
C ILE A 134 5.84 4.44 -23.55
N ARG A 135 6.19 3.25 -23.04
CA ARG A 135 6.46 2.08 -23.87
C ARG A 135 5.25 1.66 -24.72
N HIS A 136 4.06 1.63 -24.12
CA HIS A 136 2.82 1.30 -24.85
C HIS A 136 2.47 2.38 -25.88
N ALA A 137 2.63 3.66 -25.55
CA ALA A 137 2.42 4.78 -26.47
C ALA A 137 3.44 4.82 -27.61
N SER A 138 4.65 4.28 -27.43
CA SER A 138 5.64 4.17 -28.50
C SER A 138 5.31 3.06 -29.52
N ASN A 139 4.51 2.07 -29.13
CA ASN A 139 4.17 0.92 -29.98
C ASN A 139 2.81 1.10 -30.68
N HIS A 140 2.00 2.07 -30.25
CA HIS A 140 0.86 2.60 -31.00
C HIS A 140 1.32 3.88 -31.70
N ASN A 141 1.41 3.85 -33.03
CA ASN A 141 1.76 5.01 -33.86
C ASN A 141 0.59 6.01 -33.95
N ASP A 142 -0.10 6.24 -32.84
CA ASP A 142 -1.16 7.23 -32.73
C ASP A 142 -0.50 8.54 -32.34
N GLY A 143 -0.21 9.35 -33.36
CA GLY A 143 0.38 10.68 -33.28
C GLY A 143 -0.48 11.72 -32.55
N ASN A 144 -0.98 11.41 -31.36
CA ASN A 144 -1.71 12.35 -30.52
C ASN A 144 -0.83 12.90 -29.38
N PHE A 145 0.33 13.44 -29.75
CA PHE A 145 1.13 14.34 -28.91
C PHE A 145 0.35 15.63 -28.54
N ASN A 146 -0.83 15.85 -29.14
CA ASN A 146 -1.69 17.00 -28.88
C ASN A 146 -2.34 16.98 -27.50
N PHE A 147 -2.39 15.85 -26.78
CA PHE A 147 -2.99 15.82 -25.45
C PHE A 147 -2.21 16.69 -24.45
N LEU A 148 -0.87 16.52 -24.38
CA LEU A 148 -0.01 17.35 -23.54
C LEU A 148 0.03 18.81 -24.01
N ASN A 149 -0.02 19.05 -25.33
CA ASN A 149 -0.13 20.39 -25.90
C ASN A 149 -1.46 21.08 -25.49
N SER A 150 -2.56 20.33 -25.40
CA SER A 150 -3.88 20.85 -25.07
C SER A 150 -4.00 21.30 -23.60
N TYR A 151 -3.34 20.62 -22.65
CA TYR A 151 -3.28 21.08 -21.26
C TYR A 151 -2.43 22.33 -21.09
N CYS A 152 -1.27 22.40 -21.75
CA CYS A 152 -0.40 23.59 -21.70
C CYS A 152 -1.09 24.82 -22.31
N THR A 153 -1.72 24.66 -23.47
CA THR A 153 -2.44 25.76 -24.15
C THR A 153 -3.71 26.20 -23.42
N ARG A 154 -4.50 25.28 -22.83
CA ARG A 154 -5.68 25.66 -22.03
C ARG A 154 -5.30 26.49 -20.81
N ASN A 155 -4.24 26.11 -20.10
CA ASN A 155 -3.82 26.83 -18.90
C ASN A 155 -3.24 28.23 -19.25
N ALA A 156 -2.44 28.33 -20.31
CA ALA A 156 -1.94 29.62 -20.81
C ALA A 156 -3.07 30.56 -21.26
N LYS A 157 -4.12 30.01 -21.91
CA LYS A 157 -5.30 30.79 -22.31
C LYS A 157 -6.14 31.26 -21.11
N TRP A 158 -6.23 30.45 -20.05
CA TRP A 158 -6.91 30.84 -18.81
C TRP A 158 -6.13 31.93 -18.05
N ILE A 159 -4.81 31.79 -17.94
CA ILE A 159 -3.93 32.77 -17.27
C ILE A 159 -3.97 34.13 -17.99
N SER A 160 -3.87 34.14 -19.32
CA SER A 160 -3.98 35.39 -20.10
C SER A 160 -5.35 36.05 -19.96
N LYS A 161 -6.44 35.27 -19.98
CA LYS A 161 -7.80 35.78 -19.81
C LYS A 161 -8.04 36.37 -18.41
N ASN A 162 -7.44 35.81 -17.36
CA ASN A 162 -7.54 36.35 -16.01
C ASN A 162 -6.65 37.57 -15.78
N ARG A 163 -5.50 37.66 -16.45
CA ARG A 163 -4.66 38.86 -16.43
C ARG A 163 -5.39 40.08 -17.04
N GLN A 164 -6.16 39.88 -18.11
CA GLN A 164 -6.97 40.93 -18.73
C GLN A 164 -8.12 41.41 -17.82
N ARG A 165 -8.79 40.48 -17.11
CA ARG A 165 -9.86 40.84 -16.16
C ARG A 165 -9.36 41.66 -14.97
N ASN A 166 -8.19 41.34 -14.41
CA ASN A 166 -7.63 42.12 -13.30
C ASN A 166 -7.20 43.54 -13.73
N ASN A 167 -6.74 43.73 -14.98
CA ASN A 167 -6.32 45.04 -15.47
C ASN A 167 -7.52 45.98 -15.79
N GLN A 168 -8.71 45.43 -16.02
CA GLN A 168 -9.94 46.24 -16.14
C GLN A 168 -10.48 46.67 -14.77
N ASN A 169 -10.37 45.82 -13.75
CA ASN A 169 -10.86 46.14 -12.40
C ASN A 169 -9.95 47.13 -11.64
N GLY A 170 -8.66 47.21 -11.99
CA GLY A 170 -7.72 48.18 -11.40
C GLY A 170 -7.80 49.60 -11.96
N LYS A 171 -8.69 49.86 -12.94
CA LYS A 171 -8.93 51.19 -13.52
C LYS A 171 -10.22 51.86 -13.05
N ASN A 172 -10.93 51.23 -12.10
CA ASN A 172 -12.19 51.70 -11.53
C ASN A 172 -12.06 52.13 -10.05
N PHE A 173 -10.86 52.57 -9.65
CA PHE A 173 -10.59 53.25 -8.38
C PHE A 173 -9.93 54.60 -8.66
#